data_AF-A0A1S9V7L4-F1
#
_entry.id   AF-A0A1S9V7L4-F1
#
_cell.length_a   1.000
_cell.length_b   1.000
_cell.length_c   1.000
_cell.angle_alpha   90.00
_cell.angle_beta   90.00
_cell.angle_gamma   90.00
#
_symmetry.space_group_name_H-M   'P 1'
#
loop_
_entity.id
_entity.type
_entity.pdbx_description
1 polymer ?
#
loop_
_entity_poly.entity_id
_entity_poly.type
_entity_poly.pdbx_seq_one_letter_code
_entity_poly.pdbx_strand_id
1 'polypeptide(L)'
;MKSNLEKRLSYLYTGELFSVITFIFTSYLINYAYPTLHLYSLYSFWISFLLLEFLLLQGTVYWYVKWKRLKKEKTSVTPIVIIQYLKMLKKINIGLIITGLIMFTIDFVIWYPQLPLIGLSFALFVYVFALFEYINYYHIQLSYDNISDIKYLIKSKKLKQSCMSKDFQRIS
;
A
#
# COMPACT_ATOMS: atom_id res chain seq x y z
N MET A 1 -20.88 8.74 -18.00
CA MET A 1 -19.56 8.09 -17.84
C MET A 1 -18.55 8.92 -17.05
N LYS A 2 -18.32 10.22 -17.37
CA LYS A 2 -17.34 11.06 -16.65
C LYS A 2 -17.62 11.23 -15.14
N SER A 3 -18.87 11.47 -14.76
CA SER A 3 -19.29 11.60 -13.35
C SER A 3 -19.04 10.33 -12.52
N ASN A 4 -19.24 9.15 -13.10
CA ASN A 4 -18.97 7.88 -12.41
C ASN A 4 -17.47 7.65 -12.19
N LEU A 5 -16.63 8.07 -13.15
CA LEU A 5 -15.17 7.99 -13.02
C LEU A 5 -14.65 8.97 -11.96
N GLU A 6 -15.20 10.17 -11.92
CA GLU A 6 -14.86 11.17 -10.89
C GLU A 6 -15.21 10.67 -9.48
N LYS A 7 -16.43 10.15 -9.28
CA LYS A 7 -16.84 9.55 -8.01
C LYS A 7 -15.93 8.39 -7.60
N ARG A 8 -15.55 7.53 -8.56
CA ARG A 8 -14.63 6.41 -8.30
C ARG A 8 -13.26 6.89 -7.86
N LEU A 9 -12.65 7.84 -8.57
CA LEU A 9 -11.34 8.38 -8.19
C LEU A 9 -11.41 9.09 -6.83
N SER A 10 -12.52 9.75 -6.55
CA SER A 10 -12.76 10.36 -5.24
C SER A 10 -12.79 9.31 -4.13
N TYR A 11 -13.59 8.26 -4.32
CA TYR A 11 -13.70 7.15 -3.38
C TYR A 11 -12.35 6.48 -3.12
N LEU A 12 -11.56 6.26 -4.17
CA LEU A 12 -10.22 5.68 -4.05
C LEU A 12 -9.31 6.54 -3.18
N TYR A 13 -9.10 7.82 -3.51
CA TYR A 13 -8.18 8.64 -2.70
C TYR A 13 -8.67 8.81 -1.26
N THR A 14 -9.99 8.95 -1.03
CA THR A 14 -10.54 9.07 0.33
C THR A 14 -10.43 7.76 1.09
N GLY A 15 -10.58 6.62 0.41
CA GLY A 15 -10.46 5.29 1.00
C GLY A 15 -9.03 5.02 1.47
N GLU A 16 -8.05 5.27 0.60
CA GLU A 16 -6.62 5.15 0.96
C GLU A 16 -6.25 6.04 2.15
N LEU A 17 -6.67 7.31 2.11
CA LEU A 17 -6.39 8.26 3.21
C LEU A 17 -7.09 7.84 4.51
N PHE A 18 -8.31 7.33 4.42
CA PHE A 18 -9.03 6.80 5.58
C PHE A 18 -8.33 5.57 6.16
N SER A 19 -7.80 4.68 5.31
CA SER A 19 -7.01 3.53 5.75
C SER A 19 -5.75 3.96 6.48
N VAL A 20 -5.00 4.96 5.98
CA VAL A 20 -3.82 5.53 6.68
C VAL A 20 -4.18 5.98 8.09
N ILE A 21 -5.24 6.78 8.23
CA ILE A 21 -5.65 7.31 9.54
C ILE A 21 -6.12 6.16 10.45
N THR A 22 -6.87 5.22 9.90
CA THR A 22 -7.43 4.09 10.65
C THR A 22 -6.31 3.17 11.14
N PHE A 23 -5.34 2.83 10.29
CA PHE A 23 -4.23 1.95 10.68
C PHE A 23 -3.34 2.56 11.75
N ILE A 24 -3.06 3.86 11.71
CA ILE A 24 -2.36 4.56 12.81
C ILE A 24 -3.15 4.44 14.12
N PHE A 25 -4.45 4.73 14.09
CA PHE A 25 -5.29 4.67 15.29
C PHE A 25 -5.45 3.24 15.81
N THR A 26 -5.70 2.27 14.93
CA THR A 26 -5.82 0.85 15.26
C THR A 26 -4.52 0.27 15.79
N SER A 27 -3.37 0.63 15.21
CA SER A 27 -2.05 0.24 15.71
C SER A 27 -1.84 0.69 17.16
N TYR A 28 -2.16 1.95 17.45
CA TYR A 28 -2.12 2.48 18.81
C TYR A 28 -3.07 1.75 19.76
N LEU A 29 -4.33 1.54 19.35
CA LEU A 29 -5.31 0.82 20.18
C LEU A 29 -4.90 -0.62 20.45
N ILE A 30 -4.36 -1.34 19.46
CA ILE A 30 -3.90 -2.72 19.64
C ILE A 30 -2.74 -2.76 20.64
N ASN A 31 -1.76 -1.87 20.51
CA ASN A 31 -0.64 -1.81 21.44
C ASN A 31 -1.09 -1.43 22.86
N TYR A 32 -2.09 -0.55 22.99
CA TYR A 32 -2.67 -0.17 24.28
C TYR A 32 -3.49 -1.29 24.93
N ALA A 33 -4.35 -1.97 24.16
CA ALA A 33 -5.23 -3.03 24.66
C ALA A 33 -4.49 -4.35 24.92
N TYR A 34 -3.43 -4.64 24.16
CA TYR A 34 -2.66 -5.87 24.23
C TYR A 34 -1.16 -5.57 24.39
N PRO A 35 -0.74 -4.98 25.53
CA PRO A 35 0.67 -4.63 25.76
C PRO A 35 1.60 -5.85 25.78
N THR A 36 1.06 -7.04 26.05
CA THR A 36 1.75 -8.33 26.01
C THR A 36 2.26 -8.72 24.62
N LEU A 37 1.78 -8.07 23.55
CA LEU A 37 2.28 -8.30 22.19
C LEU A 37 3.65 -7.66 21.93
N HIS A 38 4.07 -6.70 22.77
CA HIS A 38 5.33 -5.96 22.63
C HIS A 38 5.55 -5.35 21.22
N LEU A 39 4.47 -5.00 20.50
CA LEU A 39 4.54 -4.56 19.10
C LEU A 39 5.50 -3.40 18.88
N TYR A 40 5.41 -2.36 19.71
CA TYR A 40 6.24 -1.17 19.55
C TYR A 40 7.70 -1.39 19.96
N SER A 41 8.02 -2.53 20.57
CA SER A 41 9.39 -2.95 20.87
C SER A 41 10.05 -3.71 19.72
N LEU A 42 9.28 -4.13 18.71
CA LEU A 42 9.77 -4.89 17.55
C LEU A 42 10.18 -3.94 16.42
N TYR A 43 11.42 -4.06 15.95
CA TYR A 43 11.91 -3.28 14.81
C TYR A 43 11.21 -3.68 13.51
N SER A 44 10.93 -4.98 13.35
CA SER A 44 10.20 -5.55 12.23
C SER A 44 8.79 -4.96 12.11
N PHE A 45 8.12 -4.73 13.25
CA PHE A 45 6.80 -4.10 13.27
C PHE A 45 6.86 -2.69 12.69
N TRP A 46 7.77 -1.85 13.19
CA TRP A 46 7.89 -0.46 12.75
C TRP A 46 8.23 -0.34 11.27
N ILE A 47 9.19 -1.11 10.76
CA ILE A 47 9.53 -1.05 9.34
C ILE A 47 8.37 -1.55 8.46
N SER A 48 7.68 -2.60 8.88
CA SER A 48 6.53 -3.13 8.14
C SER A 48 5.36 -2.14 8.12
N PHE A 49 5.08 -1.52 9.27
CA PHE A 49 4.03 -0.53 9.41
C PHE A 49 4.34 0.74 8.62
N LEU A 50 5.57 1.26 8.70
CA LEU A 50 6.00 2.42 7.91
C LEU A 50 5.95 2.13 6.41
N LEU A 51 6.35 0.94 5.97
CA LEU A 51 6.24 0.53 4.56
C LEU A 51 4.79 0.54 4.09
N LEU A 52 3.87 -0.02 4.90
CA LEU A 52 2.44 -0.03 4.58
C LEU A 52 1.88 1.39 4.44
N GLU A 53 2.07 2.22 5.46
CA GLU A 53 1.60 3.61 5.46
C GLU A 53 2.18 4.40 4.28
N PHE A 54 3.47 4.20 3.99
CA PHE A 54 4.13 4.86 2.88
C PHE A 54 3.54 4.46 1.52
N LEU A 55 3.16 3.20 1.33
CA LEU A 55 2.49 2.73 0.11
C LEU A 55 1.08 3.30 -0.03
N LEU A 56 0.30 3.34 1.04
CA LEU A 56 -1.05 3.90 1.04
C LEU A 56 -1.03 5.41 0.76
N LEU A 57 -0.05 6.13 1.29
CA LEU A 57 0.17 7.55 0.97
C LEU A 57 0.53 7.74 -0.51
N GLN A 58 1.36 6.87 -1.10
CA GLN A 58 1.64 6.90 -2.54
C GLN A 58 0.38 6.67 -3.38
N GLY A 59 -0.46 5.71 -2.97
CA GLY A 59 -1.77 5.46 -3.56
C GLY A 59 -2.68 6.69 -3.49
N THR A 60 -2.80 7.28 -2.29
CA THR A 60 -3.58 8.49 -2.04
C THR A 60 -3.16 9.64 -2.95
N VAL A 61 -1.86 9.95 -3.02
CA VAL A 61 -1.33 11.02 -3.87
C VAL A 61 -1.63 10.77 -5.33
N TYR A 62 -1.43 9.53 -5.80
CA TYR A 62 -1.68 9.15 -7.19
C TYR A 62 -3.16 9.33 -7.58
N TRP A 63 -4.08 8.80 -6.77
CA TRP A 63 -5.51 8.92 -7.04
C TRP A 63 -6.01 10.37 -6.92
N TYR A 64 -5.51 11.12 -5.94
CA TYR A 64 -5.82 12.54 -5.79
C TYR A 64 -5.38 13.37 -7.00
N VAL A 65 -4.17 13.15 -7.50
CA VAL A 65 -3.68 13.85 -8.71
C VAL A 65 -4.54 13.52 -9.92
N LYS A 66 -4.90 12.25 -10.13
CA LYS A 66 -5.81 11.84 -11.21
C LYS A 66 -7.18 12.50 -11.10
N TRP A 67 -7.76 12.52 -9.90
CA TRP A 67 -9.04 13.16 -9.65
C TRP A 67 -8.98 14.68 -9.91
N LYS A 68 -7.96 15.36 -9.37
CA LYS A 68 -7.75 16.81 -9.53
C LYS A 68 -7.61 17.19 -11.01
N ARG A 69 -6.88 16.39 -11.79
CA ARG A 69 -6.76 16.59 -13.23
C ARG A 69 -8.04 16.33 -13.99
N LEU A 70 -8.79 15.28 -13.65
CA LEU A 70 -10.07 15.03 -14.28
C LEU A 70 -11.03 16.22 -14.07
N LYS A 71 -11.02 16.79 -12.86
CA LYS A 71 -11.87 17.94 -12.51
C LYS A 71 -11.44 19.23 -13.19
N LYS A 72 -10.14 19.52 -13.26
CA LYS A 72 -9.61 20.78 -13.82
C LYS A 72 -9.41 20.75 -15.34
N GLU A 73 -8.78 19.69 -15.85
CA GLU A 73 -8.30 19.59 -17.22
C GLU A 73 -9.18 18.66 -18.09
N LYS A 74 -10.22 18.03 -17.51
CA LYS A 74 -11.11 17.05 -18.17
C LYS A 74 -10.36 15.82 -18.72
N THR A 75 -9.12 15.57 -18.27
CA THR A 75 -8.30 14.41 -18.63
C THR A 75 -7.90 13.62 -17.37
N SER A 76 -7.80 12.29 -17.48
CA SER A 76 -7.35 11.40 -16.40
C SER A 76 -5.87 11.01 -16.51
N VAL A 77 -5.13 11.71 -17.37
CA VAL A 77 -3.71 11.43 -17.65
C VAL A 77 -2.85 11.99 -16.52
N THR A 78 -2.13 11.10 -15.84
CA THR A 78 -1.22 11.47 -14.75
C THR A 78 -0.06 12.33 -15.30
N PRO A 79 0.35 13.40 -14.61
CA PRO A 79 1.51 14.19 -15.00
C PRO A 79 2.78 13.35 -15.03
N ILE A 80 3.65 13.61 -16.01
CA ILE A 80 4.96 12.94 -16.17
C ILE A 80 5.80 13.06 -14.89
N VAL A 81 5.80 14.25 -14.27
CA VAL A 81 6.53 14.54 -13.03
C VAL A 81 6.12 13.58 -11.90
N ILE A 82 4.82 13.34 -11.71
CA ILE A 82 4.31 12.44 -10.68
C ILE A 82 4.71 10.99 -10.98
N ILE A 83 4.68 10.58 -12.25
CA ILE A 83 5.12 9.25 -12.66
C ILE A 83 6.62 9.06 -12.38
N GLN A 84 7.46 10.07 -12.64
CA GLN A 84 8.89 10.02 -12.33
C GLN A 84 9.14 9.91 -10.82
N TYR A 85 8.42 10.69 -10.00
CA TYR A 85 8.49 10.55 -8.54
C TYR A 85 8.10 9.14 -8.09
N LEU A 86 6.99 8.57 -8.59
CA LEU A 86 6.59 7.21 -8.27
C LEU A 86 7.62 6.15 -8.74
N LYS A 87 8.29 6.35 -9.88
CA LYS A 87 9.41 5.48 -10.31
C LYS A 87 10.59 5.54 -9.34
N MET A 88 10.92 6.70 -8.79
CA MET A 88 11.95 6.84 -7.75
C MET A 88 11.51 6.15 -6.46
N LEU A 89 10.26 6.39 -6.02
CA LEU A 89 9.69 5.78 -4.83
C LEU A 89 9.64 4.25 -4.95
N LYS A 90 9.46 3.68 -6.15
CA LYS A 90 9.57 2.23 -6.37
C LYS A 90 10.90 1.66 -5.86
N LYS A 91 12.03 2.34 -6.10
CA LYS A 91 13.35 1.88 -5.63
C LYS A 91 13.45 1.95 -4.11
N ILE A 92 12.91 3.02 -3.52
CA ILE A 92 12.87 3.20 -2.06
C ILE A 92 12.00 2.11 -1.42
N ASN A 93 10.84 1.78 -2.02
CA ASN A 93 9.96 0.72 -1.54
C ASN A 93 10.67 -0.64 -1.54
N ILE A 94 11.43 -0.97 -2.60
CA ILE A 94 12.25 -2.20 -2.63
C ILE A 94 13.29 -2.20 -1.51
N GLY A 95 13.96 -1.07 -1.26
CA GLY A 95 14.88 -0.91 -0.14
C GLY A 95 14.21 -1.19 1.20
N LEU A 96 13.04 -0.58 1.45
CA LEU A 96 12.25 -0.79 2.67
C LEU A 96 11.78 -2.25 2.84
N ILE A 97 11.40 -2.92 1.74
CA ILE A 97 11.03 -4.34 1.73
C ILE A 97 12.20 -5.20 2.22
N ILE A 98 13.40 -4.97 1.68
CA ILE A 98 14.61 -5.71 2.08
C ILE A 98 14.97 -5.40 3.53
N THR A 99 14.92 -4.12 3.94
CA THR A 99 15.15 -3.72 5.32
C THR A 99 14.16 -4.40 6.27
N GLY A 100 12.90 -4.57 5.88
CA GLY A 100 11.90 -5.29 6.66
C GLY A 100 12.33 -6.73 6.97
N LEU A 101 12.80 -7.48 5.96
CA LEU A 101 13.31 -8.85 6.15
C LEU A 101 14.50 -8.88 7.12
N ILE A 102 15.42 -7.92 6.99
CA ILE A 102 16.58 -7.81 7.88
C ILE A 102 16.11 -7.55 9.32
N MET A 103 15.12 -6.68 9.53
CA MET A 103 14.61 -6.40 10.88
C MET A 103 13.94 -7.60 11.53
N PHE A 104 13.28 -8.48 10.77
CA PHE A 104 12.79 -9.76 11.32
C PHE A 104 13.93 -10.63 11.84
N THR A 105 15.06 -10.70 11.14
CA THR A 105 16.23 -11.45 11.61
C THR A 105 16.86 -10.81 12.85
N ILE A 106 16.90 -9.48 12.93
CA ILE A 106 17.40 -8.75 14.10
C ILE A 106 16.51 -8.99 15.32
N ASP A 107 15.19 -8.85 15.17
CA ASP A 107 14.26 -9.14 16.27
C ASP A 107 14.38 -10.60 16.71
N PHE A 108 14.56 -11.54 15.78
CA PHE A 108 14.75 -12.94 16.15
C PHE A 108 16.00 -13.14 17.02
N VAL A 109 17.11 -12.47 16.69
CA VAL A 109 18.37 -12.56 17.46
C VAL A 109 18.27 -11.86 18.82
N ILE A 110 17.65 -10.68 18.88
CA ILE A 110 17.56 -9.88 20.12
C ILE A 110 16.66 -10.55 21.15
N TRP A 111 15.54 -11.11 20.71
CA TRP A 111 14.51 -11.65 21.61
C TRP A 111 14.66 -13.15 21.89
N TYR A 112 15.65 -13.83 21.30
CA TYR A 112 15.90 -15.24 21.58
C TYR A 112 16.45 -15.44 23.01
N PRO A 113 15.94 -16.41 23.81
CA PRO A 113 14.93 -17.42 23.48
C PRO A 113 13.47 -17.00 23.78
N GLN A 114 13.25 -15.86 24.44
CA GLN A 114 11.91 -15.37 24.83
C GLN A 114 11.25 -14.55 23.71
N LEU A 115 11.02 -15.20 22.57
CA LEU A 115 10.44 -14.57 21.39
C LEU A 115 8.96 -14.20 21.60
N PRO A 116 8.55 -12.93 21.37
CA PRO A 116 7.14 -12.55 21.38
C PRO A 116 6.47 -13.02 20.08
N LEU A 117 6.22 -14.33 19.98
CA LEU A 117 5.72 -15.00 18.76
C LEU A 117 4.44 -14.37 18.19
N ILE A 118 3.52 -13.96 19.06
CA ILE A 118 2.25 -13.35 18.65
C ILE A 118 2.51 -11.95 18.06
N GLY A 119 3.39 -11.16 18.67
CA GLY A 119 3.80 -9.85 18.17
C GLY A 119 4.53 -9.94 16.82
N LEU A 120 5.47 -10.88 16.69
CA LEU A 120 6.16 -11.16 15.44
C LEU A 120 5.21 -11.64 14.34
N SER A 121 4.22 -12.48 14.68
CA SER A 121 3.20 -12.92 13.72
C SER A 121 2.35 -11.75 13.23
N PHE A 122 2.00 -10.81 14.11
CA PHE A 122 1.29 -9.59 13.74
C PHE A 122 2.14 -8.68 12.85
N ALA A 123 3.42 -8.47 13.20
CA ALA A 123 4.35 -7.73 12.36
C ALA A 123 4.48 -8.37 10.97
N LEU A 124 4.57 -9.70 10.89
CA LEU A 124 4.62 -10.44 9.64
C LEU A 124 3.34 -10.27 8.82
N PHE A 125 2.18 -10.29 9.46
CA PHE A 125 0.91 -10.01 8.79
C PHE A 125 0.89 -8.61 8.15
N VAL A 126 1.30 -7.58 8.90
CA VAL A 126 1.40 -6.21 8.38
C VAL A 126 2.41 -6.14 7.23
N TYR A 127 3.54 -6.82 7.34
CA TYR A 127 4.57 -6.89 6.30
C TYR A 127 4.03 -7.51 4.99
N VAL A 128 3.38 -8.66 5.09
CA VAL A 128 2.77 -9.34 3.93
C VAL A 128 1.68 -8.48 3.30
N PHE A 129 0.88 -7.79 4.11
CA PHE A 129 -0.12 -6.86 3.61
C PHE A 129 0.52 -5.69 2.85
N ALA A 130 1.64 -5.13 3.36
CA ALA A 130 2.41 -4.12 2.65
C ALA A 130 3.00 -4.64 1.32
N LEU A 131 3.45 -5.90 1.27
CA LEU A 131 3.89 -6.53 0.01
C LEU A 131 2.75 -6.63 -0.99
N PHE A 132 1.55 -6.99 -0.55
CA PHE A 132 0.37 -7.00 -1.42
C PHE A 132 0.05 -5.62 -1.95
N GLU A 133 0.10 -4.56 -1.14
CA GLU A 133 -0.07 -3.19 -1.62
C GLU A 133 1.02 -2.78 -2.61
N TYR A 134 2.29 -3.14 -2.35
CA TYR A 134 3.36 -2.87 -3.30
C TYR A 134 3.11 -3.54 -4.66
N ILE A 135 2.72 -4.82 -4.66
CA ILE A 135 2.36 -5.54 -5.89
C ILE A 135 1.14 -4.89 -6.55
N ASN A 136 0.12 -4.54 -5.75
CA ASN A 136 -1.12 -3.91 -6.19
C ASN A 136 -0.86 -2.63 -6.98
N TYR A 137 0.02 -1.78 -6.45
CA TYR A 137 0.37 -0.51 -7.05
C TYR A 137 1.34 -0.65 -8.23
N TYR A 138 2.42 -1.41 -8.07
CA TYR A 138 3.55 -1.35 -9.01
C TYR A 138 3.56 -2.41 -10.10
N HIS A 139 2.76 -3.47 -9.96
CA HIS A 139 2.81 -4.64 -10.83
C HIS A 139 1.43 -5.03 -11.36
N ILE A 140 0.54 -5.48 -10.49
CA ILE A 140 -0.69 -6.18 -10.84
C ILE A 140 -1.82 -5.65 -9.97
N GLN A 141 -2.98 -5.35 -10.54
CA GLN A 141 -4.16 -4.95 -9.77
C GLN A 141 -4.71 -6.14 -8.99
N LEU A 142 -4.60 -6.07 -7.67
CA LEU A 142 -5.17 -7.01 -6.71
C LEU A 142 -6.47 -6.49 -6.11
N SER A 143 -6.57 -5.17 -5.86
CA SER A 143 -7.80 -4.56 -5.38
C SER A 143 -8.78 -4.29 -6.53
N TYR A 144 -9.92 -4.97 -6.48
CA TYR A 144 -10.99 -4.85 -7.47
C TYR A 144 -12.22 -4.21 -6.84
N ASP A 145 -12.32 -2.89 -6.95
CA ASP A 145 -13.41 -2.12 -6.31
C ASP A 145 -14.69 -2.07 -7.16
N ASN A 146 -14.72 -2.74 -8.32
CA ASN A 146 -15.85 -2.69 -9.24
C ASN A 146 -16.27 -4.09 -9.70
N ILE A 147 -17.58 -4.34 -9.70
CA ILE A 147 -18.21 -5.61 -10.10
C ILE A 147 -17.81 -5.99 -11.54
N SER A 148 -17.61 -5.00 -12.41
CA SER A 148 -17.13 -5.24 -13.79
C SER A 148 -15.69 -5.74 -13.84
N ASP A 149 -14.83 -5.29 -12.92
CA ASP A 149 -13.45 -5.74 -12.82
C ASP A 149 -13.38 -7.15 -12.21
N ILE A 150 -14.23 -7.45 -11.23
CA ILE A 150 -14.40 -8.81 -10.66
C ILE A 150 -14.92 -9.79 -11.74
N LYS A 151 -15.95 -9.40 -12.50
CA LYS A 151 -16.50 -10.24 -13.58
C LYS A 151 -15.47 -10.50 -14.68
N TYR A 152 -14.58 -9.55 -14.96
CA TYR A 152 -13.45 -9.75 -15.86
C TYR A 152 -12.45 -10.75 -15.29
N LEU A 153 -12.09 -10.65 -14.00
CA LEU A 153 -11.18 -11.59 -13.35
C LEU A 153 -11.72 -13.02 -13.41
N ILE A 154 -13.00 -13.21 -13.05
CA ILE A 154 -13.67 -14.52 -13.06
C ILE A 154 -13.72 -15.10 -14.48
N LYS A 155 -14.01 -14.26 -15.49
CA LYS A 155 -14.16 -14.71 -16.89
C LYS A 155 -12.82 -14.97 -17.58
N SER A 156 -11.82 -14.14 -17.34
CA SER A 156 -10.52 -14.21 -18.02
C SER A 156 -9.48 -15.03 -17.26
N LYS A 157 -9.67 -15.24 -15.95
CA LYS A 157 -8.68 -15.80 -15.00
C LYS A 157 -7.31 -15.11 -15.04
N LYS A 158 -7.24 -13.88 -15.57
CA LYS A 158 -6.01 -13.09 -15.68
C LYS A 158 -6.13 -11.85 -14.81
N LEU A 159 -5.11 -11.61 -14.00
CA LEU A 159 -5.02 -10.38 -13.22
C LEU A 159 -4.70 -9.21 -14.15
N LYS A 160 -5.38 -8.08 -13.94
CA LYS A 160 -5.12 -6.86 -14.73
C LYS A 160 -3.80 -6.22 -14.28
N GLN A 161 -3.12 -5.57 -15.21
CA GLN A 161 -2.00 -4.70 -14.86
C GLN A 161 -2.51 -3.47 -14.08
N SER A 162 -1.77 -3.07 -13.04
CA SER A 162 -2.12 -1.94 -12.18
C SER A 162 -2.15 -0.62 -12.97
N CYS A 163 -2.94 0.34 -12.47
CA CYS A 163 -3.05 1.66 -13.11
C CYS A 163 -1.70 2.40 -13.15
N MET A 164 -0.88 2.35 -12.10
CA MET A 164 0.43 2.99 -12.09
C MET A 164 1.41 2.29 -13.05
N SER A 165 1.38 0.96 -13.13
CA SER A 165 2.24 0.20 -14.05
C SER A 165 1.95 0.53 -15.52
N LYS A 166 0.68 0.71 -15.88
CA LYS A 166 0.29 1.20 -17.21
C LYS A 166 0.80 2.61 -17.49
N ASP A 167 0.71 3.50 -16.50
CA ASP A 167 1.24 4.87 -16.62
C ASP A 167 2.78 4.88 -16.75
N PHE A 168 3.48 3.90 -16.17
CA PHE A 168 4.94 3.78 -16.29
C PHE A 168 5.40 3.38 -17.69
N GLN A 169 4.67 2.47 -18.35
CA GLN A 169 4.92 2.04 -19.72
C GLN A 169 4.66 3.14 -20.75
N ARG A 170 3.78 4.10 -20.44
CA ARG A 170 3.54 5.25 -21.33
C ARG A 170 4.78 6.16 -21.47
N ILE A 171 5.67 6.16 -20.48
CA ILE A 171 6.85 7.03 -20.41
C ILE A 171 8.13 6.16 -20.35
N SER A 172 8.08 4.94 -20.85
CA SER A 172 9.28 4.13 -21.14
C SER A 172 9.46 4.06 -22.64
#